data_AF-A0AAP3E5B1-F1
#
_entry.id   AF-A0AAP3E5B1-F1
#
_cell.length_a   1.000
_cell.length_b   1.000
_cell.length_c   1.000
_cell.angle_alpha   90.00
_cell.angle_beta   90.00
_cell.angle_gamma   90.00
#
_symmetry.space_group_name_H-M   'P 1'
#
loop_
_entity.id
_entity.type
_entity.pdbx_description
1 polymer ?
#
loop_
_entity_poly.entity_id
_entity_poly.type
_entity_poly.pdbx_seq_one_letter_code
_entity_poly.pdbx_strand_id
1 'polypeptide(L)'
;MTLVRVLIAAGLSLLWPGVGHVMIREWIRALFFSGLFITAMALSFTTEQITAVSSFGEVVALFTQEASTIDQIALSFLAVLAATDTLFRGVAASGPSAGQDGPACPQCGRPLDVELEFCHWCTTRLEPVEDETPSP
;
A
#
# COMPACT_ATOMS: atom_id res chain seq x y z
N MET A 1 8.47 -2.78 9.42
CA MET A 1 7.03 -3.06 9.64
C MET A 1 6.90 -4.50 10.12
N THR A 2 5.83 -4.88 10.83
CA THR A 2 5.57 -6.32 11.02
C THR A 2 5.22 -6.96 9.69
N LEU A 3 5.60 -8.22 9.47
CA LEU A 3 5.26 -8.98 8.26
C LEU A 3 3.74 -8.97 8.00
N VAL A 4 2.94 -9.01 9.06
CA VAL A 4 1.48 -8.90 8.99
C VAL A 4 1.04 -7.60 8.32
N ARG A 5 1.60 -6.44 8.69
CA ARG A 5 1.26 -5.16 8.06
C ARG A 5 1.67 -5.11 6.58
N VAL A 6 2.80 -5.72 6.24
CA VAL A 6 3.28 -5.80 4.86
C VAL A 6 2.33 -6.65 4.01
N LEU A 7 1.88 -7.80 4.53
CA LEU A 7 0.91 -8.65 3.84
C LEU A 7 -0.45 -7.97 3.67
N ILE A 8 -0.91 -7.22 4.69
CA ILE A 8 -2.13 -6.41 4.60
C ILE A 8 -1.97 -5.35 3.50
N ALA A 9 -0.85 -4.61 3.48
CA ALA A 9 -0.61 -3.59 2.46
C ALA A 9 -0.57 -4.20 1.04
N ALA A 10 0.13 -5.33 0.86
CA ALA A 10 0.17 -6.03 -0.42
C ALA A 10 -1.22 -6.53 -0.86
N GLY A 11 -1.99 -7.10 0.07
CA GLY A 11 -3.36 -7.54 -0.18
C GLY A 11 -4.30 -6.39 -0.58
N LEU A 12 -4.17 -5.23 0.06
CA LEU A 12 -4.91 -4.02 -0.31
C LEU A 12 -4.56 -3.55 -1.73
N SER A 13 -3.29 -3.59 -2.11
CA SER A 13 -2.84 -3.27 -3.48
C SER A 13 -3.32 -4.29 -4.52
N LEU A 14 -3.58 -5.55 -4.12
CA LEU A 14 -4.15 -6.56 -5.02
C LEU A 14 -5.65 -6.31 -5.27
N LEU A 15 -6.38 -5.89 -4.24
CA LEU A 15 -7.80 -5.58 -4.35
C LEU A 15 -8.04 -4.29 -5.13
N TRP A 16 -7.25 -3.24 -4.86
CA TRP A 16 -7.29 -1.99 -5.57
C TRP A 16 -5.87 -1.46 -5.79
N PRO A 17 -5.34 -1.52 -7.03
CA PRO A 17 -3.97 -1.11 -7.32
C PRO A 17 -3.69 0.31 -6.81
N GLY A 18 -2.65 0.43 -5.97
CA GLY A 18 -2.22 1.69 -5.35
C GLY A 18 -2.71 1.94 -3.92
N VAL A 19 -3.71 1.21 -3.39
CA VAL A 19 -4.18 1.42 -2.01
C VAL A 19 -3.14 0.99 -0.98
N GLY A 20 -2.42 -0.11 -1.21
CA GLY A 20 -1.34 -0.53 -0.31
C GLY A 20 -0.18 0.47 -0.23
N HIS A 21 0.07 1.23 -1.31
CA HIS A 21 1.07 2.31 -1.29
C HIS A 21 0.67 3.47 -0.36
N VAL A 22 -0.63 3.72 -0.18
CA VAL A 22 -1.12 4.71 0.78
C VAL A 22 -0.75 4.30 2.22
N MET A 23 -0.86 3.02 2.55
CA MET A 23 -0.51 2.49 3.88
C MET A 23 0.97 2.69 4.22
N ILE A 24 1.87 2.59 3.23
CA ILE A 24 3.30 2.86 3.40
C ILE A 24 3.68 4.32 3.11
N ARG A 25 2.68 5.20 2.91
CA ARG A 25 2.78 6.63 2.63
C ARG A 25 3.57 6.99 1.38
N GLU A 26 3.54 6.13 0.36
CA GLU A 26 4.20 6.33 -0.92
C GLU A 26 3.24 6.93 -1.96
N TRP A 27 2.86 8.19 -1.74
CA TRP A 27 1.81 8.89 -2.48
C TRP A 27 1.97 8.91 -4.00
N ILE A 28 3.19 9.14 -4.50
CA ILE A 28 3.46 9.17 -5.96
C ILE A 28 3.13 7.82 -6.59
N ARG A 29 3.49 6.72 -5.92
CA ARG A 29 3.28 5.36 -6.41
C ARG A 29 1.81 4.95 -6.27
N ALA A 30 1.15 5.37 -5.20
CA ALA A 30 -0.29 5.21 -5.03
C ALA A 30 -1.04 5.85 -6.21
N LEU A 31 -0.75 7.13 -6.50
CA LEU A 31 -1.36 7.83 -7.63
C LEU A 31 -1.02 7.20 -8.98
N PHE A 32 0.22 6.75 -9.17
CA PHE A 32 0.64 6.09 -10.41
C PHE A 32 -0.13 4.79 -10.66
N PHE A 33 -0.15 3.86 -9.70
CA PHE A 33 -0.84 2.58 -9.87
C PHE A 33 -2.36 2.72 -9.93
N SER A 34 -2.94 3.56 -9.06
CA SER A 34 -4.38 3.83 -9.12
C SER A 34 -4.78 4.55 -10.39
N GLY A 35 -3.97 5.52 -10.85
CA GLY A 35 -4.20 6.22 -12.12
C GLY A 35 -4.13 5.29 -13.33
N LEU A 36 -3.13 4.41 -13.38
CA LEU A 36 -3.04 3.39 -14.43
C LEU A 36 -4.24 2.44 -14.42
N PHE A 37 -4.65 1.97 -13.24
CA PHE A 37 -5.78 1.05 -13.10
C PHE A 37 -7.10 1.69 -13.52
N ILE A 38 -7.38 2.92 -13.07
CA ILE A 38 -8.56 3.68 -13.47
C ILE A 38 -8.55 3.95 -14.98
N THR A 39 -7.39 4.32 -15.54
CA THR A 39 -7.25 4.57 -16.98
C THR A 39 -7.51 3.29 -17.77
N ALA A 40 -6.93 2.16 -17.35
CA ALA A 40 -7.17 0.88 -17.99
C ALA A 40 -8.65 0.49 -17.92
N MET A 41 -9.30 0.62 -16.75
CA MET A 41 -10.74 0.38 -16.62
C MET A 41 -11.58 1.28 -17.52
N ALA A 42 -11.24 2.57 -17.63
CA ALA A 42 -11.95 3.52 -18.50
C ALA A 42 -11.77 3.21 -20.01
N LEU A 43 -10.70 2.51 -20.38
CA LEU A 43 -10.47 2.07 -21.76
C LEU A 43 -11.14 0.71 -22.05
N SER A 44 -11.25 -0.16 -21.05
CA SER A 44 -11.80 -1.52 -21.22
C SER A 44 -13.34 -1.57 -21.08
N PHE A 45 -13.97 -0.63 -20.39
CA PHE A 45 -15.41 -0.66 -20.08
C PHE A 45 -16.13 0.65 -20.42
N THR A 46 -17.43 0.56 -20.73
CA THR A 46 -18.27 1.74 -20.94
C THR A 46 -18.76 2.35 -19.62
N THR A 47 -19.19 3.60 -19.65
CA THR A 47 -19.77 4.27 -18.49
C THR A 47 -21.06 3.61 -18.02
N GLU A 48 -21.87 3.05 -18.93
CA GLU A 48 -23.08 2.30 -18.55
C GLU A 48 -22.72 1.02 -17.77
N GLN A 49 -21.73 0.27 -18.24
CA GLN A 49 -21.25 -0.93 -17.56
C GLN A 49 -20.74 -0.61 -16.15
N ILE A 50 -19.95 0.45 -16.01
CA ILE A 50 -19.38 0.85 -14.71
C ILE A 50 -20.46 1.36 -13.74
N THR A 51 -21.42 2.14 -14.21
CA THR A 51 -22.48 2.73 -13.36
C THR A 51 -23.59 1.75 -12.99
N ALA A 52 -23.74 0.65 -13.74
CA ALA A 52 -24.65 -0.44 -13.42
C ALA A 52 -24.15 -1.31 -12.26
N VAL A 53 -22.86 -1.27 -11.93
CA VAL A 53 -22.27 -2.06 -10.85
C VAL A 53 -22.63 -1.47 -9.49
N SER A 54 -23.33 -2.26 -8.69
CA SER A 54 -23.83 -1.90 -7.36
C SER A 54 -23.20 -2.72 -6.23
N SER A 55 -22.51 -3.82 -6.57
CA SER A 55 -21.90 -4.72 -5.61
C SER A 55 -20.54 -5.25 -6.06
N PHE A 56 -19.73 -5.72 -5.11
CA PHE A 56 -18.45 -6.35 -5.43
C PHE A 56 -18.61 -7.61 -6.29
N GLY A 57 -19.69 -8.37 -6.10
CA GLY A 57 -20.00 -9.55 -6.94
C GLY A 57 -20.22 -9.16 -8.41
N GLU A 58 -20.88 -8.03 -8.66
CA GLU A 58 -21.10 -7.51 -10.01
C GLU A 58 -19.81 -6.97 -10.63
N VAL A 59 -18.88 -6.39 -9.84
CA VAL A 59 -17.53 -6.08 -10.34
C VAL A 59 -16.88 -7.35 -10.88
N VAL A 60 -16.87 -8.44 -10.11
CA VAL A 60 -16.26 -9.71 -10.53
C VAL A 60 -16.97 -10.28 -11.76
N ALA A 61 -18.30 -10.19 -11.83
CA ALA A 61 -19.08 -10.63 -13.00
C ALA A 61 -18.72 -9.82 -14.25
N LEU A 62 -18.65 -8.49 -14.15
CA LEU A 62 -18.24 -7.59 -15.24
C LEU A 62 -16.85 -7.97 -15.76
N PHE A 63 -15.90 -8.18 -14.86
CA PHE A 63 -14.54 -8.57 -15.20
C PHE A 63 -14.44 -9.97 -15.87
N THR A 64 -15.31 -10.91 -15.53
CA THR A 64 -15.23 -12.30 -16.02
C THR A 64 -16.08 -12.57 -17.26
N GLN A 65 -17.16 -11.82 -17.44
CA GLN A 65 -18.15 -12.03 -18.51
C GLN A 65 -18.00 -11.03 -19.65
N GLU A 66 -17.69 -9.76 -19.34
CA GLU A 66 -17.68 -8.68 -20.33
C GLU A 66 -16.26 -8.30 -20.77
N ALA A 67 -15.27 -8.43 -19.89
CA ALA A 67 -13.90 -8.04 -20.22
C ALA A 67 -13.27 -9.00 -21.24
N SER A 68 -12.58 -8.45 -22.23
CA SER A 68 -11.78 -9.25 -23.16
C SER A 68 -10.66 -10.00 -22.41
N THR A 69 -10.19 -11.12 -22.95
CA THR A 69 -9.08 -11.87 -22.34
C THR A 69 -7.82 -11.02 -22.20
N ILE A 70 -7.59 -10.09 -23.13
CA ILE A 70 -6.46 -9.14 -23.08
C ILE A 70 -6.63 -8.19 -21.89
N ASP A 71 -7.82 -7.61 -21.70
CA ASP A 71 -8.10 -6.70 -20.59
C ASP A 71 -7.99 -7.41 -19.24
N GLN A 72 -8.50 -8.64 -19.13
CA GLN A 72 -8.38 -9.45 -17.92
C GLN A 72 -6.91 -9.70 -17.55
N ILE A 73 -6.08 -10.07 -18.54
CA ILE A 73 -4.64 -10.28 -18.34
C ILE A 73 -3.96 -8.95 -17.98
N ALA A 74 -4.26 -7.85 -18.67
CA ALA A 74 -3.63 -6.56 -18.42
C ALA A 74 -3.95 -6.02 -17.00
N LEU A 75 -5.23 -6.07 -16.61
CA LEU A 75 -5.69 -5.58 -15.30
C LEU A 75 -5.20 -6.47 -14.16
N SER A 76 -5.22 -7.80 -14.32
CA SER A 76 -4.67 -8.73 -13.33
C SER A 76 -3.15 -8.58 -13.19
N PHE A 77 -2.43 -8.44 -14.30
CA PHE A 77 -1.00 -8.17 -14.29
C PHE A 77 -0.67 -6.87 -13.56
N LEU A 78 -1.42 -5.79 -13.83
CA LEU A 78 -1.25 -4.52 -13.13
C LEU A 78 -1.50 -4.64 -11.63
N ALA A 79 -2.53 -5.37 -11.21
CA ALA A 79 -2.84 -5.59 -9.80
C ALA A 79 -1.76 -6.41 -9.08
N VAL A 80 -1.28 -7.49 -9.71
CA VAL A 80 -0.17 -8.28 -9.19
C VAL A 80 1.10 -7.41 -9.11
N LEU A 81 1.41 -6.63 -10.14
CA LEU A 81 2.58 -5.74 -10.15
C LEU A 81 2.52 -4.72 -9.00
N ALA A 82 1.37 -4.09 -8.77
CA ALA A 82 1.18 -3.16 -7.66
C ALA A 82 1.34 -3.83 -6.28
N ALA A 83 0.79 -5.04 -6.12
CA ALA A 83 0.91 -5.82 -4.89
C ALA A 83 2.35 -6.27 -4.63
N THR A 84 3.01 -6.82 -5.65
CA THR A 84 4.42 -7.23 -5.62
C THR A 84 5.32 -6.06 -5.27
N ASP A 85 5.09 -4.90 -5.86
CA ASP A 85 5.86 -3.71 -5.53
C ASP A 85 5.65 -3.25 -4.08
N THR A 86 4.41 -3.27 -3.59
CA THR A 86 4.11 -2.95 -2.18
C THR A 86 4.84 -3.92 -1.25
N LEU A 87 4.86 -5.21 -1.60
CA LEU A 87 5.56 -6.26 -0.85
C LEU A 87 7.06 -6.01 -0.81
N PHE A 88 7.72 -5.79 -1.95
CA PHE A 88 9.16 -5.50 -2.00
C PHE A 88 9.53 -4.29 -1.14
N ARG A 89 8.72 -3.23 -1.20
CA ARG A 89 8.99 -1.97 -0.49
C ARG A 89 8.72 -2.11 1.02
N GLY A 90 7.69 -2.87 1.41
CA GLY A 90 7.41 -3.20 2.80
C GLY A 90 8.45 -4.13 3.45
N VAL A 91 8.95 -5.11 2.71
CA VAL A 91 10.02 -6.02 3.17
C VAL A 91 11.35 -5.28 3.27
N ALA A 92 11.72 -4.48 2.28
CA ALA A 92 12.94 -3.67 2.32
C ALA A 92 12.95 -2.70 3.51
N ALA A 93 11.78 -2.15 3.87
CA ALA A 93 11.59 -1.31 5.06
C ALA A 93 11.67 -2.09 6.40
N SER A 94 11.72 -3.42 6.37
CA SER A 94 11.70 -4.29 7.56
C SER A 94 13.00 -5.08 7.76
N GLY A 95 13.95 -5.01 6.83
CA GLY A 95 15.25 -5.68 6.95
C GLY A 95 16.17 -5.00 7.96
N PRO A 96 17.13 -5.72 8.56
CA PRO A 96 18.14 -5.12 9.43
C PRO A 96 18.99 -4.15 8.61
N SER A 97 18.86 -2.85 8.86
CA SER A 97 19.76 -1.84 8.32
C SER A 97 21.12 -2.01 8.97
N ALA A 98 22.09 -2.52 8.21
CA ALA A 98 23.49 -2.51 8.61
C ALA A 98 23.97 -1.05 8.76
N GLY A 99 23.87 -0.48 9.97
CA GLY A 99 24.43 0.83 10.30
C GLY A 99 23.52 1.82 11.05
N GLN A 100 22.28 1.48 11.40
CA GLN A 100 21.42 2.34 12.24
C GLN A 100 20.72 1.48 13.31
N ASP A 101 21.37 1.31 14.47
CA ASP A 101 20.88 0.56 15.63
C ASP A 101 19.82 1.35 16.42
N GLY A 102 18.75 1.76 15.75
CA GLY A 102 17.60 2.43 16.37
C GLY A 102 16.35 1.54 16.40
N PRO A 103 15.42 1.75 17.35
CA PRO A 103 14.14 1.03 17.38
C PRO A 103 13.34 1.27 16.09
N ALA A 104 12.44 0.35 15.73
CA ALA A 104 11.59 0.54 14.56
C ALA A 104 10.46 1.55 14.87
N CYS A 105 10.18 2.47 13.93
CA CYS A 105 9.06 3.40 14.07
C CYS A 105 7.72 2.64 14.20
N PRO A 106 6.86 2.94 15.20
CA PRO A 106 5.60 2.22 15.40
C PRO A 106 4.59 2.45 14.28
N GLN A 107 4.74 3.51 13.49
CA GLN A 107 3.84 3.85 12.38
C GLN A 107 4.27 3.17 11.08
N CYS A 108 5.44 3.52 10.54
CA CYS A 108 5.92 3.00 9.25
C CYS A 108 6.87 1.80 9.37
N GLY A 109 7.33 1.47 10.58
CA GLY A 109 8.14 0.29 10.85
C GLY A 109 9.57 0.32 10.31
N ARG A 110 10.07 1.48 9.87
CA ARG A 110 11.45 1.69 9.42
C ARG A 110 12.37 2.02 10.61
N PRO A 111 13.70 1.81 10.50
CA PRO A 111 14.64 2.18 11.56
C PRO A 111 14.51 3.66 11.89
N LEU A 112 14.39 3.95 13.17
CA LEU A 112 14.25 5.30 13.69
C LEU A 112 15.62 5.87 14.05
N ASP A 113 15.80 7.15 13.76
CA ASP A 113 16.85 7.96 14.36
C ASP A 113 16.31 8.53 15.68
N VAL A 114 16.90 8.10 16.80
CA VAL A 114 16.45 8.45 18.16
C VAL A 114 16.76 9.90 18.54
N GLU A 115 17.59 10.59 17.76
CA GLU A 115 17.89 12.02 17.97
C GLU A 115 16.74 12.92 17.47
N LEU A 116 15.80 12.36 16.69
CA LEU A 116 14.66 13.09 16.14
C LEU A 116 13.38 12.76 16.91
N GLU A 117 12.65 13.80 17.35
CA GLU A 117 11.28 13.69 17.93
C GLU A 117 10.21 13.26 16.89
N PHE A 118 10.63 13.00 15.65
CA PHE A 118 9.78 12.53 14.57
C PHE A 118 10.50 11.49 13.74
N CYS A 119 9.73 10.64 13.07
CA CYS A 119 10.29 9.68 12.14
C CYS A 119 10.66 10.36 10.82
N HIS A 120 11.95 10.41 10.49
CA HIS A 120 12.44 11.00 9.22
C HIS A 120 11.89 10.32 7.95
N TRP A 121 11.34 9.10 8.06
CA TRP A 121 10.76 8.41 6.91
C TRP A 121 9.30 8.75 6.63
N CYS A 122 8.48 8.83 7.67
CA CYS A 122 7.03 8.94 7.53
C CYS A 122 6.44 10.20 8.14
N THR A 123 7.30 11.01 8.76
CA THR A 123 7.01 12.27 9.45
C THR A 123 6.05 12.16 10.63
N THR A 124 5.82 10.94 11.15
CA THR A 124 5.05 10.77 12.39
C THR A 124 5.80 11.39 13.55
N ARG A 125 5.11 12.16 14.41
CA ARG A 125 5.68 12.58 15.69
C ARG A 125 5.75 11.38 16.64
N LEU A 126 6.79 11.37 17.45
CA LEU A 126 7.03 10.33 18.44
C LEU A 126 6.78 10.94 19.81
N GLU A 127 6.00 10.24 20.62
CA GLU A 127 5.86 10.60 22.03
C GLU A 127 7.17 10.21 22.75
N PRO A 128 7.82 11.15 23.47
CA PRO A 128 8.94 10.79 24.32
C PRO A 128 8.44 9.82 25.39
N VAL A 129 9.18 8.75 25.64
CA VAL A 129 8.90 7.87 26.77
C VAL A 129 9.15 8.70 28.02
N GLU A 130 8.09 9.12 28.72
CA GLU A 130 8.20 9.78 30.02
C GLU A 130 8.82 8.76 30.99
N ASP A 131 10.11 8.92 31.29
CA ASP A 131 10.74 8.21 32.40
C ASP A 131 10.01 8.65 33.68
N GLU A 132 9.16 7.79 34.21
CA GLU A 132 8.56 7.94 35.53
C GLU A 132 9.69 8.07 36.55
N THR A 133 10.09 9.32 36.82
CA THR A 133 10.97 9.65 37.93
C THR A 133 10.13 9.44 39.18
N PRO A 134 10.49 8.54 40.10
CA PRO A 134 9.72 8.37 41.33
C PRO A 134 9.72 9.71 42.06
N SER A 135 8.54 10.29 42.27
CA SER A 135 8.39 11.44 43.17
C SER A 135 8.96 11.08 44.55
N PRO A 136 9.74 11.99 45.17
CA PRO A 136 10.38 11.75 46.46
C PRO A 136 9.39 11.57 47.61
#